data_AF-A0A3A8HG99-F1
#
_entry.id   AF-A0A3A8HG99-F1
#
_cell.length_a   1.000
_cell.length_b   1.000
_cell.length_c   1.000
_cell.angle_alpha   90.00
_cell.angle_beta   90.00
_cell.angle_gamma   90.00
#
_symmetry.space_group_name_H-M   'P 1'
#
loop_
_entity.id
_entity.type
_entity.pdbx_description
1 polymer ?
#
loop_
_entity_poly.entity_id
_entity_poly.type
_entity_poly.pdbx_seq_one_letter_code
_entity_poly.pdbx_strand_id
1 'polypeptide(L)'
;MTDSLSRWGQLLRRPIDLGWERLRAPYATALGVCFAVLALRSHARLFQAHLWAEDGAVFLTDALAHGFGATFIPYAGYLHIVPRLLAWGLSLLPIEAFALGLAFVILAINAAVFALIARVRFRWLVPHDGVRVLAAMAFCFLPGTWEVTGNLANLHSILFYAVMLVALQDLERPLGIADGVVLLAAASSAGESVLLAPVFLLRGVMRWRDGRPSREVLWEGLAVVVLTVPAGVNMVLFRQSGMPASDFAHWPLSRMAEHLWNTLNVRYVLHPVLGDGGTMSYFRRPLAVRILVACGFIAVLALGLRRVPARPRGLLLAACACVFLLIPLTWYVRSGSADYPTFGRFWDPGVVEDRYMLFALPAGVVLWVAALARFRPLFAAGLCVAVMVLAYPRWAFESWGPERDWARSAHLIRVTRETPGAEASVPINPIGWSVFVRGAPRPGP
;
A
#
# COMPACT_ATOMS: atom_id res chain seq x y z
N MET A 1 22.98 47.86 6.44
CA MET A 1 22.90 46.39 6.19
C MET A 1 21.82 45.67 7.00
N THR A 2 21.28 46.26 8.08
CA THR A 2 20.23 45.69 8.95
C THR A 2 18.84 45.58 8.30
N ASP A 3 18.52 46.40 7.29
CA ASP A 3 17.20 46.39 6.60
C ASP A 3 17.00 45.26 5.58
N SER A 4 18.07 44.63 5.09
CA SER A 4 17.91 43.52 4.13
C SER A 4 17.43 42.24 4.84
N LEU A 5 17.96 41.96 6.03
CA LEU A 5 17.60 40.79 6.84
C LEU A 5 16.16 40.87 7.36
N SER A 6 15.65 42.08 7.65
CA SER A 6 14.26 42.29 8.05
C SER A 6 13.27 42.07 6.90
N ARG A 7 13.63 42.49 5.66
CA ARG A 7 12.85 42.22 4.45
C ARG A 7 12.81 40.73 4.09
N TRP A 8 13.93 40.02 4.17
CA TRP A 8 13.94 38.56 3.98
C TRP A 8 13.14 37.85 5.08
N GLY A 9 13.21 38.32 6.33
CA GLY A 9 12.39 37.82 7.42
C GLY A 9 10.89 38.03 7.20
N GLN A 10 10.47 39.17 6.64
CA GLN A 10 9.08 39.45 6.28
C GLN A 10 8.61 38.66 5.05
N LEU A 11 9.44 38.54 4.01
CA LEU A 11 9.15 37.70 2.83
C LEU A 11 9.01 36.23 3.21
N LEU A 12 9.90 35.74 4.06
CA LEU A 12 9.76 34.40 4.63
C LEU A 12 8.49 34.31 5.47
N ARG A 13 8.08 35.32 6.23
CA ARG A 13 6.86 35.25 7.08
C ARG A 13 5.54 35.46 6.35
N ARG A 14 5.53 36.00 5.12
CA ARG A 14 4.28 36.16 4.36
C ARG A 14 3.63 34.79 4.14
N PRO A 15 2.32 34.66 4.43
CA PRO A 15 1.57 33.47 4.05
C PRO A 15 1.62 33.38 2.52
N ILE A 16 2.27 32.34 2.01
CA ILE A 16 2.19 31.98 0.60
C ILE A 16 0.84 31.30 0.46
N ASP A 17 -0.11 32.01 -0.15
CA ASP A 17 -1.38 31.41 -0.54
C ASP A 17 -1.09 30.46 -1.72
N LEU A 18 -1.12 29.16 -1.45
CA LEU A 18 -0.99 28.12 -2.46
C LEU A 18 -2.29 27.97 -3.28
N GLY A 19 -3.36 28.67 -2.91
CA GLY A 19 -4.71 28.34 -3.31
C GLY A 19 -5.17 27.01 -2.68
N TRP A 20 -6.47 26.73 -2.72
CA TRP A 20 -7.02 25.41 -2.33
C TRP A 20 -6.81 25.03 -0.86
N GLU A 21 -6.75 26.00 0.05
CA GLU A 21 -6.69 25.72 1.49
C GLU A 21 -7.90 24.92 1.96
N ARG A 22 -9.08 25.24 1.40
CA ARG A 22 -10.36 24.59 1.69
C ARG A 22 -11.09 24.22 0.40
N LEU A 23 -10.82 23.02 -0.11
CA LEU A 23 -11.56 22.49 -1.25
C LEU A 23 -12.96 22.08 -0.79
N ARG A 24 -13.95 22.20 -1.68
CA ARG A 24 -15.33 21.75 -1.41
C ARG A 24 -15.40 20.22 -1.25
N ALA A 25 -14.65 19.49 -2.08
CA ALA A 25 -14.65 18.02 -2.11
C ALA A 25 -13.23 17.43 -2.26
N PRO A 26 -12.32 17.64 -1.29
CA PRO A 26 -10.91 17.26 -1.43
C PRO A 26 -10.70 15.77 -1.69
N TYR A 27 -11.53 14.90 -1.10
CA TYR A 27 -11.49 13.45 -1.35
C TYR A 27 -11.87 13.10 -2.79
N ALA A 28 -12.95 13.68 -3.33
CA ALA A 28 -13.39 13.42 -4.70
C ALA A 28 -12.37 13.95 -5.71
N THR A 29 -11.79 15.13 -5.45
CA THR A 29 -10.69 15.69 -6.24
C THR A 29 -9.48 14.76 -6.23
N ALA A 30 -9.03 14.32 -5.05
CA ALA A 30 -7.90 13.39 -4.94
C ALA A 30 -8.19 12.05 -5.63
N LEU A 31 -9.40 11.50 -5.47
CA LEU A 31 -9.82 10.26 -6.11
C LEU A 31 -9.73 10.37 -7.64
N GLY A 32 -10.33 11.40 -8.23
CA GLY A 32 -10.33 11.60 -9.67
C GLY A 32 -8.92 11.81 -10.23
N VAL A 33 -8.11 12.62 -9.55
CA VAL A 33 -6.73 12.87 -9.98
C VAL A 33 -5.84 11.64 -9.82
N CYS A 34 -5.93 10.92 -8.70
CA CYS A 34 -5.17 9.69 -8.50
C CYS A 34 -5.56 8.60 -9.52
N PHE A 35 -6.86 8.45 -9.80
CA PHE A 35 -7.32 7.50 -10.82
C PHE A 35 -6.78 7.87 -12.20
N ALA A 36 -6.88 9.15 -12.60
CA ALA A 36 -6.34 9.62 -13.87
C ALA A 36 -4.82 9.39 -13.96
N VAL A 37 -4.07 9.73 -12.91
CA VAL A 37 -2.61 9.49 -12.86
C VAL A 37 -2.30 8.00 -12.98
N LEU A 38 -2.94 7.15 -12.18
CA LEU A 38 -2.70 5.71 -12.22
C LEU A 38 -3.08 5.10 -13.56
N ALA A 39 -4.17 5.54 -14.19
CA ALA A 39 -4.55 5.10 -15.53
C ALA A 39 -3.55 5.54 -16.60
N LEU A 40 -3.08 6.79 -16.57
CA LEU A 40 -2.05 7.28 -17.48
C LEU A 40 -0.72 6.53 -17.32
N ARG A 41 -0.33 6.24 -16.09
CA ARG A 41 0.87 5.44 -15.81
C ARG A 41 0.70 4.00 -16.29
N SER A 42 -0.49 3.42 -16.12
CA SER A 42 -0.83 2.06 -16.53
C SER A 42 -1.25 1.94 -17.99
N HIS A 43 -1.09 2.97 -18.82
CA HIS A 43 -1.63 3.00 -20.18
C HIS A 43 -1.28 1.74 -20.99
N ALA A 44 -0.02 1.28 -20.95
CA ALA A 44 0.41 0.07 -21.65
C ALA A 44 -0.36 -1.18 -21.20
N ARG A 45 -0.62 -1.31 -19.88
CA ARG A 45 -1.38 -2.41 -19.29
C ARG A 45 -2.89 -2.29 -19.54
N LEU A 46 -3.41 -1.09 -19.81
CA LEU A 46 -4.81 -0.90 -20.16
C LEU A 46 -5.07 -1.18 -21.64
N PHE A 47 -4.16 -0.74 -22.52
CA PHE A 47 -4.24 -1.04 -23.97
C PHE A 47 -4.01 -2.52 -24.26
N GLN A 48 -3.15 -3.18 -23.49
CA GLN A 48 -2.84 -4.60 -23.58
C GLN A 48 -3.10 -5.26 -22.23
N ALA A 49 -4.38 -5.31 -21.84
CA ALA A 49 -4.78 -5.95 -20.59
C ALA A 49 -4.39 -7.42 -20.59
N HIS A 50 -3.84 -7.88 -19.48
CA HIS A 50 -3.42 -9.26 -19.25
C HIS A 50 -3.41 -9.54 -17.75
N LEU A 51 -3.21 -10.80 -17.36
CA LEU A 51 -3.26 -11.22 -15.95
C LEU A 51 -1.88 -11.34 -15.33
N TRP A 52 -1.83 -11.12 -14.02
CA TRP A 52 -0.64 -11.25 -13.19
C TRP A 52 -0.80 -12.39 -12.17
N ALA A 53 0.08 -13.38 -12.26
CA ALA A 53 0.27 -14.46 -11.30
C ALA A 53 -1.04 -15.08 -10.81
N GLU A 54 -1.39 -14.88 -9.54
CA GLU A 54 -2.58 -15.42 -8.91
C GLU A 54 -3.89 -14.96 -9.55
N ASP A 55 -3.91 -13.78 -10.21
CA ASP A 55 -5.10 -13.22 -10.87
C ASP A 55 -5.74 -14.22 -11.82
N GLY A 56 -4.90 -14.90 -12.61
CA GLY A 56 -5.33 -15.93 -13.55
C GLY A 56 -5.31 -17.31 -12.93
N ALA A 57 -4.13 -17.74 -12.46
CA ALA A 57 -3.88 -19.12 -12.08
C ALA A 57 -4.76 -19.59 -10.92
N VAL A 58 -5.10 -18.68 -10.01
CA VAL A 58 -5.84 -18.98 -8.78
C VAL A 58 -7.23 -18.34 -8.82
N PHE A 59 -7.31 -17.01 -8.87
CA PHE A 59 -8.56 -16.31 -8.62
C PHE A 59 -9.57 -16.48 -9.76
N LEU A 60 -9.14 -16.31 -11.01
CA LEU A 60 -10.00 -16.58 -12.17
C LEU A 60 -10.34 -18.08 -12.28
N THR A 61 -9.33 -18.97 -12.19
CA THR A 61 -9.55 -20.43 -12.26
C THR A 61 -10.59 -20.90 -11.24
N ASP A 62 -10.43 -20.52 -9.98
CA ASP A 62 -11.34 -20.91 -8.91
C ASP A 62 -12.73 -20.29 -9.13
N ALA A 63 -12.82 -19.03 -9.56
CA ALA A 63 -14.09 -18.37 -9.85
C ALA A 63 -14.85 -19.08 -10.98
N LEU A 64 -14.15 -19.55 -12.02
CA LEU A 64 -14.76 -20.31 -13.12
C LEU A 64 -15.19 -21.72 -12.71
N ALA A 65 -14.48 -22.34 -11.76
CA ALA A 65 -14.75 -23.69 -11.29
C ALA A 65 -15.83 -23.76 -10.20
N HIS A 66 -15.83 -22.80 -9.27
CA HIS A 66 -16.62 -22.84 -8.03
C HIS A 66 -17.59 -21.64 -7.88
N GLY A 67 -17.61 -20.70 -8.83
CA GLY A 67 -18.49 -19.54 -8.78
C GLY A 67 -18.27 -18.72 -7.49
N PHE A 68 -19.37 -18.32 -6.85
CA PHE A 68 -19.31 -17.54 -5.60
C PHE A 68 -18.60 -18.28 -4.46
N GLY A 69 -18.69 -19.62 -4.45
CA GLY A 69 -18.03 -20.47 -3.46
C GLY A 69 -16.50 -20.31 -3.45
N ALA A 70 -15.92 -19.91 -4.59
CA ALA A 70 -14.49 -19.60 -4.71
C ALA A 70 -14.01 -18.54 -3.73
N THR A 71 -14.90 -17.65 -3.28
CA THR A 71 -14.60 -16.57 -2.34
C THR A 71 -13.99 -17.09 -1.04
N PHE A 72 -14.48 -18.23 -0.54
CA PHE A 72 -14.10 -18.77 0.77
C PHE A 72 -13.01 -19.84 0.71
N ILE A 73 -12.44 -20.10 -0.47
CA ILE A 73 -11.35 -21.06 -0.64
C ILE A 73 -10.03 -20.38 -0.19
N PRO A 74 -9.33 -20.92 0.82
CA PRO A 74 -8.04 -20.35 1.23
C PRO A 74 -6.97 -20.59 0.17
N TYR A 75 -6.03 -19.67 0.05
CA TYR A 75 -4.83 -19.84 -0.79
C TYR A 75 -3.61 -19.38 -0.01
N ALA A 76 -2.51 -20.12 -0.14
CA ALA A 76 -1.26 -19.86 0.57
C ALA A 76 -1.45 -19.57 2.07
N GLY A 77 -2.39 -20.27 2.73
CA GLY A 77 -2.60 -20.12 4.17
C GLY A 77 -3.40 -18.90 4.62
N TYR A 78 -4.05 -18.15 3.73
CA TYR A 78 -4.94 -17.06 4.12
C TYR A 78 -6.19 -16.96 3.25
N LEU A 79 -7.22 -16.32 3.82
CA LEU A 79 -8.43 -15.95 3.11
C LEU A 79 -8.14 -14.71 2.25
N HIS A 80 -8.53 -14.78 0.99
CA HIS A 80 -8.42 -13.69 0.01
C HIS A 80 -9.82 -13.19 -0.39
N ILE A 81 -10.66 -12.88 0.60
CA ILE A 81 -12.09 -12.63 0.36
C ILE A 81 -12.31 -11.54 -0.69
N VAL A 82 -11.66 -10.38 -0.58
CA VAL A 82 -11.87 -9.29 -1.54
C VAL A 82 -11.31 -9.65 -2.93
N PRO A 83 -10.05 -10.11 -3.08
CA PRO A 83 -9.55 -10.57 -4.38
C PRO A 83 -10.46 -11.58 -5.09
N ARG A 84 -10.92 -12.60 -4.35
CA ARG A 84 -11.74 -13.68 -4.92
C ARG A 84 -13.17 -13.24 -5.21
N LEU A 85 -13.76 -12.37 -4.39
CA LEU A 85 -15.06 -11.79 -4.65
C LEU A 85 -15.05 -10.93 -5.92
N LEU A 86 -13.98 -10.14 -6.13
CA LEU A 86 -13.80 -9.35 -7.34
C LEU A 86 -13.59 -10.24 -8.57
N ALA A 87 -12.76 -11.28 -8.46
CA ALA A 87 -12.58 -12.26 -9.55
C ALA A 87 -13.89 -12.96 -9.92
N TRP A 88 -14.69 -13.37 -8.93
CA TRP A 88 -16.01 -13.93 -9.19
C TRP A 88 -16.96 -12.91 -9.84
N GLY A 89 -17.03 -11.68 -9.33
CA GLY A 89 -17.89 -10.65 -9.91
C GLY A 89 -17.52 -10.32 -11.36
N LEU A 90 -16.22 -10.29 -11.67
CA LEU A 90 -15.71 -10.06 -13.03
C LEU A 90 -15.88 -11.28 -13.94
N SER A 91 -15.88 -12.50 -13.42
CA SER A 91 -16.08 -13.71 -14.23
C SER A 91 -17.53 -13.87 -14.72
N LEU A 92 -18.46 -13.05 -14.23
CA LEU A 92 -19.82 -12.93 -14.76
C LEU A 92 -19.88 -12.16 -16.09
N LEU A 93 -18.84 -11.38 -16.41
CA LEU A 93 -18.69 -10.70 -17.70
C LEU A 93 -18.13 -11.69 -18.73
N PRO A 94 -18.23 -11.38 -20.05
CA PRO A 94 -17.48 -12.11 -21.07
C PRO A 94 -16.00 -12.17 -20.69
N ILE A 95 -15.39 -13.35 -20.87
CA ILE A 95 -14.01 -13.62 -20.42
C ILE A 95 -13.00 -12.66 -21.06
N GLU A 96 -13.29 -12.16 -22.26
CA GLU A 96 -12.51 -11.14 -22.97
C GLU A 96 -12.44 -9.81 -22.21
N ALA A 97 -13.47 -9.45 -21.44
CA ALA A 97 -13.52 -8.23 -20.64
C ALA A 97 -12.83 -8.38 -19.28
N PHE A 98 -12.52 -9.61 -18.85
CA PHE A 98 -12.06 -9.90 -17.49
C PHE A 98 -10.77 -9.13 -17.12
N ALA A 99 -9.71 -9.26 -17.93
CA ALA A 99 -8.42 -8.63 -17.61
C ALA A 99 -8.51 -7.10 -17.58
N LEU A 100 -9.22 -6.50 -18.53
CA LEU A 100 -9.40 -5.05 -18.59
C LEU A 100 -10.26 -4.54 -17.43
N GLY A 101 -11.37 -5.25 -17.13
CA GLY A 101 -12.24 -4.93 -16.01
C GLY A 101 -11.50 -5.01 -14.68
N LEU A 102 -10.68 -6.06 -14.50
CA LEU A 102 -9.81 -6.22 -13.33
C LEU A 102 -8.86 -5.02 -13.19
N ALA A 103 -8.13 -4.67 -14.25
CA ALA A 103 -7.22 -3.54 -14.22
C ALA A 103 -7.94 -2.24 -13.78
N PHE A 104 -9.08 -1.91 -14.40
CA PHE A 104 -9.84 -0.70 -14.05
C PHE A 104 -10.33 -0.69 -12.60
N VAL A 105 -10.91 -1.80 -12.13
CA VAL A 105 -11.41 -1.92 -10.76
C VAL A 105 -10.29 -1.76 -9.74
N ILE A 106 -9.14 -2.40 -9.98
CA ILE A 106 -8.00 -2.30 -9.06
C ILE A 106 -7.39 -0.89 -9.08
N LEU A 107 -7.24 -0.25 -10.24
CA LEU A 107 -6.78 1.14 -10.29
C LEU A 107 -7.74 2.09 -9.56
N ALA A 108 -9.05 1.86 -9.65
CA ALA A 108 -10.05 2.63 -8.90
C ALA A 108 -9.95 2.42 -7.38
N ILE A 109 -9.76 1.18 -6.92
CA ILE A 109 -9.56 0.88 -5.50
C ILE A 109 -8.26 1.52 -4.98
N ASN A 110 -7.16 1.40 -5.73
CA ASN A 110 -5.89 2.02 -5.39
C ASN A 110 -6.02 3.55 -5.26
N ALA A 111 -6.68 4.19 -6.23
CA ALA A 111 -6.96 5.62 -6.19
C ALA A 111 -7.82 6.00 -4.97
N ALA A 112 -8.85 5.21 -4.65
CA ALA A 112 -9.72 5.46 -3.51
C ALA A 112 -8.97 5.36 -2.17
N VAL A 113 -8.10 4.36 -2.01
CA VAL A 113 -7.26 4.21 -0.82
C VAL A 113 -6.27 5.37 -0.69
N PHE A 114 -5.57 5.73 -1.76
CA PHE A 114 -4.63 6.85 -1.72
C PHE A 114 -5.33 8.19 -1.45
N ALA A 115 -6.53 8.40 -1.99
CA ALA A 115 -7.34 9.59 -1.76
C ALA A 115 -7.83 9.72 -0.31
N LEU A 116 -7.81 8.67 0.51
CA LEU A 116 -8.28 8.72 1.91
C LEU A 116 -7.60 9.86 2.68
N ILE A 117 -6.31 10.09 2.48
CA ILE A 117 -5.56 11.16 3.15
C ILE A 117 -6.13 12.56 2.85
N ALA A 118 -6.82 12.76 1.73
CA ALA A 118 -7.44 14.04 1.39
C ALA A 118 -8.74 14.34 2.18
N ARG A 119 -9.32 13.35 2.86
CA ARG A 119 -10.53 13.54 3.68
C ARG A 119 -10.32 14.62 4.74
N VAL A 120 -11.41 15.29 5.10
CA VAL A 120 -11.42 16.33 6.15
C VAL A 120 -10.90 15.80 7.50
N ARG A 121 -11.06 14.50 7.76
CA ARG A 121 -10.56 13.81 8.96
C ARG A 121 -9.02 13.78 9.08
N PHE A 122 -8.28 14.25 8.09
CA PHE A 122 -6.82 14.37 8.13
C PHE A 122 -6.32 15.82 8.22
N ARG A 123 -7.21 16.81 8.42
CA ARG A 123 -6.80 18.21 8.63
C ARG A 123 -5.93 18.39 9.89
N TRP A 124 -6.11 17.53 10.89
CA TRP A 124 -5.21 17.50 12.05
C TRP A 124 -3.77 17.12 11.66
N LEU A 125 -3.61 16.24 10.66
CA LEU A 125 -2.32 15.74 10.20
C LEU A 125 -1.66 16.75 9.25
N VAL A 126 -2.43 17.19 8.26
CA VAL A 126 -2.03 18.16 7.23
C VAL A 126 -3.17 19.18 7.05
N PRO A 127 -3.04 20.39 7.61
CA PRO A 127 -4.13 21.37 7.62
C PRO A 127 -4.63 21.78 6.23
N HIS A 128 -3.73 21.86 5.25
CA HIS A 128 -4.01 22.41 3.93
C HIS A 128 -4.55 21.34 2.97
N ASP A 129 -5.73 21.57 2.38
CA ASP A 129 -6.41 20.58 1.53
C ASP A 129 -5.61 20.25 0.25
N GLY A 130 -5.07 21.26 -0.44
CA GLY A 130 -4.18 21.06 -1.60
C GLY A 130 -2.96 20.17 -1.32
N VAL A 131 -2.29 20.34 -0.18
CA VAL A 131 -1.15 19.48 0.21
C VAL A 131 -1.59 18.03 0.41
N ARG A 132 -2.80 17.78 0.92
CA ARG A 132 -3.31 16.41 1.06
C ARG A 132 -3.65 15.77 -0.28
N VAL A 133 -4.15 16.54 -1.24
CA VAL A 133 -4.33 16.07 -2.63
C VAL A 133 -2.97 15.72 -3.23
N LEU A 134 -1.96 16.58 -3.06
CA LEU A 134 -0.59 16.30 -3.51
C LEU A 134 0.02 15.06 -2.82
N ALA A 135 -0.26 14.86 -1.52
CA ALA A 135 0.19 13.66 -0.80
C ALA A 135 -0.49 12.38 -1.32
N ALA A 136 -1.79 12.43 -1.63
CA ALA A 136 -2.50 11.32 -2.28
C ALA A 136 -1.89 11.00 -3.65
N MET A 137 -1.59 12.02 -4.45
CA MET A 137 -0.90 11.86 -5.73
C MET A 137 0.50 11.26 -5.52
N ALA A 138 1.26 11.71 -4.52
CA ALA A 138 2.62 11.22 -4.25
C ALA A 138 2.63 9.71 -3.97
N PHE A 139 1.58 9.16 -3.35
CA PHE A 139 1.43 7.71 -3.17
C PHE A 139 1.41 6.93 -4.49
N CYS A 140 0.88 7.53 -5.56
CA CYS A 140 0.90 6.91 -6.89
C CYS A 140 2.32 6.74 -7.42
N PHE A 141 3.32 7.47 -6.89
CA PHE A 141 4.72 7.50 -7.35
C PHE A 141 5.71 6.76 -6.46
N LEU A 142 5.24 6.07 -5.44
CA LEU A 142 6.13 5.32 -4.57
C LEU A 142 6.77 4.14 -5.31
N PRO A 143 8.01 3.77 -4.98
CA PRO A 143 8.59 2.46 -5.27
C PRO A 143 7.63 1.31 -4.96
N GLY A 144 7.74 0.21 -5.71
CA GLY A 144 6.87 -0.96 -5.59
C GLY A 144 5.49 -0.80 -6.21
N THR A 145 5.08 0.41 -6.61
CA THR A 145 3.77 0.61 -7.28
C THR A 145 3.71 -0.05 -8.65
N TRP A 146 4.85 -0.24 -9.33
CA TRP A 146 4.89 -0.96 -10.60
C TRP A 146 4.37 -2.39 -10.45
N GLU A 147 4.81 -3.13 -9.44
CA GLU A 147 4.33 -4.51 -9.20
C GLU A 147 2.94 -4.52 -8.54
N VAL A 148 2.70 -3.64 -7.56
CA VAL A 148 1.49 -3.71 -6.71
C VAL A 148 0.23 -3.22 -7.40
N THR A 149 0.36 -2.27 -8.34
CA THR A 149 -0.83 -1.65 -8.94
C THR A 149 -1.34 -2.43 -10.15
N GLY A 150 -2.67 -2.60 -10.20
CA GLY A 150 -3.36 -3.18 -11.34
C GLY A 150 -3.60 -4.70 -11.28
N ASN A 151 -3.25 -5.38 -10.18
CA ASN A 151 -3.54 -6.82 -9.99
C ASN A 151 -4.22 -7.13 -8.64
N LEU A 152 -4.88 -8.29 -8.56
CA LEU A 152 -5.53 -8.78 -7.34
C LEU A 152 -4.51 -9.35 -6.35
N ALA A 153 -3.46 -9.99 -6.86
CA ALA A 153 -2.40 -10.61 -6.06
C ALA A 153 -1.83 -9.69 -4.98
N ASN A 154 -1.63 -8.40 -5.29
CA ASN A 154 -1.06 -7.43 -4.36
C ASN A 154 -2.10 -6.50 -3.70
N LEU A 155 -3.40 -6.71 -3.94
CA LEU A 155 -4.46 -5.84 -3.41
C LEU A 155 -4.42 -5.76 -1.88
N HIS A 156 -4.04 -6.84 -1.19
CA HIS A 156 -3.93 -6.86 0.26
C HIS A 156 -2.96 -5.79 0.80
N SER A 157 -1.84 -5.56 0.10
CA SER A 157 -0.85 -4.54 0.48
C SER A 157 -1.45 -3.13 0.45
N ILE A 158 -2.32 -2.85 -0.53
CA ILE A 158 -3.02 -1.57 -0.63
C ILE A 158 -4.09 -1.44 0.45
N LEU A 159 -4.86 -2.50 0.71
CA LEU A 159 -5.86 -2.52 1.77
C LEU A 159 -5.23 -2.32 3.16
N PHE A 160 -4.01 -2.83 3.39
CA PHE A 160 -3.25 -2.55 4.61
C PHE A 160 -3.01 -1.06 4.83
N TYR A 161 -2.69 -0.29 3.78
CA TYR A 161 -2.58 1.16 3.89
C TYR A 161 -3.92 1.87 4.10
N ALA A 162 -5.03 1.29 3.62
CA ALA A 162 -6.35 1.78 3.97
C ALA A 162 -6.60 1.69 5.48
N VAL A 163 -6.23 0.56 6.11
CA VAL A 163 -6.30 0.38 7.57
C VAL A 163 -5.41 1.39 8.29
N MET A 164 -4.18 1.62 7.80
CA MET A 164 -3.27 2.65 8.36
C MET A 164 -3.92 4.04 8.33
N LEU A 165 -4.50 4.43 7.19
CA LEU A 165 -5.14 5.73 7.05
C LEU A 165 -6.40 5.83 7.93
N VAL A 166 -7.21 4.77 8.04
CA VAL A 166 -8.34 4.72 8.98
C VAL A 166 -7.85 4.88 10.43
N ALA A 167 -6.77 4.22 10.82
CA ALA A 167 -6.17 4.33 12.15
C ALA A 167 -5.62 5.75 12.45
N LEU A 168 -5.29 6.53 11.43
CA LEU A 168 -4.83 7.92 11.54
C LEU A 168 -5.95 8.96 11.41
N GLN A 169 -7.21 8.56 11.30
CA GLN A 169 -8.29 9.54 11.25
C GLN A 169 -8.41 10.31 12.57
N ASP A 170 -8.90 11.55 12.48
CA ASP A 170 -9.17 12.43 13.62
C ASP A 170 -9.84 11.70 14.80
N LEU A 171 -9.24 11.81 15.99
CA LEU A 171 -9.75 11.22 17.23
C LEU A 171 -11.08 11.84 17.66
N GLU A 172 -11.37 13.07 17.25
CA GLU A 172 -12.63 13.75 17.60
C GLU A 172 -13.83 13.15 16.86
N ARG A 173 -13.59 12.43 15.76
CA ARG A 173 -14.62 11.82 14.91
C ARG A 173 -14.61 10.30 15.10
N PRO A 174 -15.68 9.67 15.58
CA PRO A 174 -15.71 8.22 15.74
C PRO A 174 -15.60 7.50 14.39
N LEU A 175 -15.12 6.26 14.45
CA LEU A 175 -15.19 5.34 13.32
C LEU A 175 -16.66 5.14 12.92
N GLY A 176 -16.91 5.11 11.63
CA GLY A 176 -18.24 4.82 11.07
C GLY A 176 -18.29 3.48 10.36
N ILE A 177 -19.47 3.14 9.83
CA ILE A 177 -19.71 1.91 9.07
C ILE A 177 -18.73 1.78 7.90
N ALA A 178 -18.52 2.87 7.15
CA ALA A 178 -17.59 2.87 6.03
C ALA A 178 -16.14 2.54 6.45
N ASP A 179 -15.72 2.97 7.65
CA ASP A 179 -14.41 2.61 8.20
C ASP A 179 -14.39 1.12 8.57
N GLY A 180 -15.45 0.62 9.21
CA GLY A 180 -15.60 -0.82 9.53
C GLY A 180 -15.57 -1.73 8.30
N VAL A 181 -16.18 -1.33 7.19
CA VAL A 181 -16.12 -2.06 5.92
C VAL A 181 -14.69 -2.15 5.38
N VAL A 182 -13.93 -1.05 5.44
CA VAL A 182 -12.52 -1.05 5.04
C VAL A 182 -11.69 -1.98 5.92
N LEU A 183 -11.90 -1.95 7.24
CA LEU A 183 -11.20 -2.83 8.18
C LEU A 183 -11.51 -4.30 7.90
N LEU A 184 -12.79 -4.64 7.70
CA LEU A 184 -13.21 -6.00 7.40
C LEU A 184 -12.66 -6.47 6.05
N ALA A 185 -12.72 -5.63 5.02
CA ALA A 185 -12.17 -5.92 3.70
C ALA A 185 -10.67 -6.25 3.76
N ALA A 186 -9.89 -5.46 4.49
CA ALA A 186 -8.47 -5.69 4.67
C ALA A 186 -8.18 -6.97 5.47
N ALA A 187 -8.81 -7.12 6.65
CA ALA A 187 -8.57 -8.26 7.54
C ALA A 187 -8.98 -9.61 6.94
N SER A 188 -9.99 -9.61 6.07
CA SER A 188 -10.46 -10.80 5.36
C SER A 188 -9.70 -11.10 4.06
N SER A 189 -8.76 -10.24 3.66
CA SER A 189 -7.95 -10.44 2.45
C SER A 189 -6.49 -10.81 2.73
N ALA A 190 -5.99 -10.48 3.93
CA ALA A 190 -4.71 -10.94 4.45
C ALA A 190 -4.65 -10.74 5.98
N GLY A 191 -3.73 -11.43 6.65
CA GLY A 191 -3.56 -11.32 8.11
C GLY A 191 -2.77 -10.09 8.60
N GLU A 192 -2.12 -9.35 7.70
CA GLU A 192 -1.15 -8.30 8.05
C GLU A 192 -1.75 -7.07 8.75
N SER A 193 -3.03 -6.77 8.53
CA SER A 193 -3.71 -5.63 9.16
C SER A 193 -3.81 -5.76 10.70
N VAL A 194 -3.60 -6.96 11.25
CA VAL A 194 -3.51 -7.18 12.70
C VAL A 194 -2.42 -6.34 13.36
N LEU A 195 -1.35 -6.01 12.63
CA LEU A 195 -0.26 -5.17 13.13
C LEU A 195 -0.73 -3.79 13.58
N LEU A 196 -1.86 -3.30 13.06
CA LEU A 196 -2.47 -2.02 13.44
C LEU A 196 -3.49 -2.13 14.58
N ALA A 197 -3.83 -3.33 15.04
CA ALA A 197 -4.74 -3.51 16.17
C ALA A 197 -4.30 -2.74 17.45
N PRO A 198 -3.00 -2.69 17.83
CA PRO A 198 -2.54 -1.88 18.96
C PRO A 198 -2.84 -0.37 18.80
N VAL A 199 -2.89 0.13 17.56
CA VAL A 199 -3.21 1.54 17.28
C VAL A 199 -4.67 1.82 17.57
N PHE A 200 -5.59 0.92 17.18
CA PHE A 200 -7.01 1.03 17.53
C PHE A 200 -7.26 0.87 19.02
N LEU A 201 -6.53 -0.02 19.70
CA LEU A 201 -6.55 -0.10 21.15
C LEU A 201 -6.12 1.23 21.80
N LEU A 202 -5.02 1.82 21.33
CA LEU A 202 -4.54 3.11 21.80
C LEU A 202 -5.58 4.22 21.57
N ARG A 203 -6.24 4.24 20.40
CA ARG A 203 -7.34 5.17 20.10
C ARG A 203 -8.50 5.01 21.09
N GLY A 204 -8.91 3.77 21.36
CA GLY A 204 -9.95 3.45 22.34
C GLY A 204 -9.60 3.94 23.74
N VAL A 205 -8.38 3.65 24.23
CA VAL A 205 -7.89 4.12 25.53
C VAL A 205 -7.85 5.65 25.60
N MET A 206 -7.38 6.30 24.54
CA MET A 206 -7.36 7.76 24.46
C MET A 206 -8.77 8.35 24.51
N ARG A 207 -9.75 7.78 23.79
CA ARG A 207 -11.15 8.22 23.82
C ARG A 207 -11.81 7.99 25.18
N TRP A 208 -11.53 6.85 25.81
CA TRP A 208 -12.07 6.53 27.13
C TRP A 208 -11.58 7.53 28.18
N ARG A 209 -10.29 7.86 28.18
CA ARG A 209 -9.70 8.86 29.09
C ARG A 209 -10.27 10.27 28.90
N ASP A 210 -10.74 10.58 27.71
CA ASP A 210 -11.40 11.86 27.40
C ASP A 210 -12.87 11.93 27.85
N GLY A 211 -13.42 10.85 28.41
CA GLY A 211 -14.85 10.78 28.71
C GLY A 211 -15.72 10.78 27.45
N ARG A 212 -15.20 10.32 26.31
CA ARG A 212 -16.01 10.15 25.09
C ARG A 212 -17.10 9.10 25.33
N PRO A 213 -18.24 9.19 24.63
CA PRO A 213 -19.33 8.21 24.78
C PRO A 213 -18.84 6.76 24.62
N SER A 214 -19.33 5.85 25.47
CA SER A 214 -18.93 4.44 25.47
C SER A 214 -19.06 3.78 24.09
N ARG A 215 -20.10 4.13 23.32
CA ARG A 215 -20.28 3.69 21.93
C ARG A 215 -19.06 3.97 21.04
N GLU A 216 -18.40 5.12 21.20
CA GLU A 216 -17.24 5.49 20.38
C GLU A 216 -16.01 4.66 20.74
N VAL A 217 -15.86 4.34 22.02
CA VAL A 217 -14.81 3.44 22.52
C VAL A 217 -15.06 2.01 22.03
N LEU A 218 -16.32 1.55 22.06
CA LEU A 218 -16.72 0.24 21.57
C LEU A 218 -16.43 0.07 20.08
N TRP A 219 -16.60 1.11 19.25
CA TRP A 219 -16.22 1.05 17.83
C TRP A 219 -14.72 0.83 17.62
N GLU A 220 -13.85 1.45 18.44
CA GLU A 220 -12.40 1.21 18.38
C GLU A 220 -12.07 -0.21 18.89
N GLY A 221 -12.77 -0.71 19.91
CA GLY A 221 -12.66 -2.10 20.37
C GLY A 221 -13.12 -3.12 19.33
N LEU A 222 -14.22 -2.84 18.62
CA LEU A 222 -14.69 -3.66 17.52
C LEU A 222 -13.68 -3.67 16.36
N ALA A 223 -13.03 -2.54 16.07
CA ALA A 223 -11.94 -2.50 15.10
C ALA A 223 -10.79 -3.45 15.48
N VAL A 224 -10.42 -3.52 16.78
CA VAL A 224 -9.43 -4.50 17.26
C VAL A 224 -9.89 -5.93 16.98
N VAL A 225 -11.13 -6.28 17.32
CA VAL A 225 -11.69 -7.63 17.10
C VAL A 225 -11.72 -7.99 15.61
N VAL A 226 -12.16 -7.06 14.75
CA VAL A 226 -12.22 -7.25 13.30
C VAL A 226 -10.84 -7.50 12.71
N LEU A 227 -9.78 -6.92 13.27
CA LEU A 227 -8.41 -7.13 12.80
C LEU A 227 -7.77 -8.41 13.36
N THR A 228 -8.11 -8.81 14.58
CA THR A 228 -7.46 -9.95 15.26
C THR A 228 -8.10 -11.30 14.94
N VAL A 229 -9.43 -11.37 14.84
CA VAL A 229 -10.14 -12.64 14.60
C VAL A 229 -9.78 -13.26 13.24
N PRO A 230 -9.87 -12.54 12.10
CA PRO A 230 -9.45 -13.08 10.80
C PRO A 230 -7.96 -13.42 10.74
N ALA A 231 -7.11 -12.65 11.43
CA ALA A 231 -5.69 -12.96 11.52
C ALA A 231 -5.43 -14.27 12.28
N GLY A 232 -6.22 -14.56 13.32
CA GLY A 232 -6.21 -15.84 14.02
C GLY A 232 -6.62 -17.00 13.10
N VAL A 233 -7.67 -16.82 12.30
CA VAL A 233 -8.10 -17.80 11.29
C VAL A 233 -7.00 -18.04 10.26
N ASN A 234 -6.40 -16.98 9.71
CA ASN A 234 -5.30 -17.09 8.76
C ASN A 234 -4.07 -17.78 9.38
N MET A 235 -3.77 -17.58 10.67
CA MET A 235 -2.69 -18.30 11.33
C MET A 235 -2.95 -19.82 11.37
N VAL A 236 -4.20 -20.25 11.61
CA VAL A 236 -4.57 -21.67 11.58
C VAL A 236 -4.45 -22.23 10.16
N LEU A 237 -4.97 -21.52 9.17
CA LEU A 237 -4.88 -21.90 7.76
C LEU A 237 -3.43 -21.98 7.27
N PHE A 238 -2.58 -21.04 7.68
CA PHE A 238 -1.15 -21.04 7.36
C PHE A 238 -0.47 -22.30 7.90
N ARG A 239 -0.72 -22.68 9.16
CA ARG A 239 -0.18 -23.92 9.73
C ARG A 239 -0.66 -25.18 9.00
N GLN A 240 -1.88 -25.17 8.48
CA GLN A 240 -2.45 -26.28 7.72
C GLN A 240 -1.95 -26.35 6.27
N SER A 241 -1.44 -25.24 5.73
CA SER A 241 -1.00 -25.15 4.32
C SER A 241 0.26 -25.97 4.00
N GLY A 242 1.00 -26.41 5.01
CA GLY A 242 2.27 -27.12 4.82
C GLY A 242 3.40 -26.26 4.23
N MET A 243 3.18 -24.95 4.06
CA MET A 243 4.23 -24.05 3.61
C MET A 243 5.36 -23.96 4.63
N PRO A 244 6.62 -23.93 4.17
CA PRO A 244 7.76 -23.83 5.05
C PRO A 244 7.69 -22.52 5.84
N ALA A 245 7.75 -22.63 7.17
CA ALA A 245 7.96 -21.49 8.04
C ALA A 245 9.34 -20.87 7.76
N SER A 246 9.53 -19.62 8.18
CA SER A 246 10.82 -18.96 8.02
C SER A 246 11.94 -19.61 8.85
N ASP A 247 13.16 -19.57 8.31
CA ASP A 247 14.40 -19.96 9.01
C ASP A 247 14.87 -18.87 10.01
N PHE A 248 13.94 -18.07 10.51
CA PHE A 248 14.20 -16.86 11.29
C PHE A 248 14.99 -17.13 12.59
N ALA A 249 14.83 -18.31 13.18
CA ALA A 249 15.54 -18.74 14.38
C ALA A 249 17.06 -18.85 14.19
N HIS A 250 17.54 -18.97 12.95
CA HIS A 250 18.96 -19.14 12.63
C HIS A 250 19.65 -17.82 12.25
N TRP A 251 18.93 -16.70 12.24
CA TRP A 251 19.48 -15.40 11.85
C TRP A 251 20.29 -14.74 12.98
N PRO A 252 21.56 -14.35 12.74
CA PRO A 252 22.33 -13.58 13.72
C PRO A 252 21.64 -12.25 14.07
N LEU A 253 21.52 -11.95 15.36
CA LEU A 253 20.88 -10.71 15.84
C LEU A 253 21.51 -9.44 15.23
N SER A 254 22.83 -9.44 15.03
CA SER A 254 23.56 -8.35 14.40
C SER A 254 23.11 -8.09 12.96
N ARG A 255 22.91 -9.15 12.18
CA ARG A 255 22.43 -9.05 10.79
C ARG A 255 21.00 -8.54 10.73
N MET A 256 20.14 -9.03 11.63
CA MET A 256 18.77 -8.56 11.75
C MET A 256 18.70 -7.07 12.13
N ALA A 257 19.50 -6.66 13.12
CA ALA A 257 19.58 -5.25 13.53
C ALA A 257 20.07 -4.36 12.38
N GLU A 258 21.07 -4.80 11.60
CA GLU A 258 21.53 -4.09 10.41
C GLU A 258 20.42 -3.95 9.36
N HIS A 259 19.68 -5.02 9.06
CA HIS A 259 18.62 -5.00 8.05
C HIS A 259 17.47 -4.09 8.49
N LEU A 260 17.04 -4.19 9.74
CA LEU A 260 16.00 -3.33 10.31
C LEU A 260 16.45 -1.86 10.31
N TRP A 261 17.67 -1.56 10.74
CA TRP A 261 18.19 -0.20 10.72
C TRP A 261 18.22 0.38 9.31
N ASN A 262 18.83 -0.33 8.36
CA ASN A 262 18.96 0.18 6.99
C ASN A 262 17.58 0.30 6.32
N THR A 263 16.68 -0.65 6.53
CA THR A 263 15.31 -0.57 5.99
C THR A 263 14.55 0.60 6.61
N LEU A 264 14.62 0.80 7.93
CA LEU A 264 14.01 1.96 8.59
C LEU A 264 14.55 3.27 8.01
N ASN A 265 15.87 3.37 7.90
CA ASN A 265 16.54 4.56 7.39
C ASN A 265 16.13 4.83 5.93
N VAL A 266 16.07 3.80 5.08
CA VAL A 266 15.60 3.92 3.70
C VAL A 266 14.14 4.37 3.65
N ARG A 267 13.22 3.68 4.34
CA ARG A 267 11.75 3.91 4.20
C ARG A 267 11.27 5.18 4.88
N TYR A 268 11.79 5.50 6.06
CA TYR A 268 11.31 6.62 6.87
C TYR A 268 12.15 7.88 6.77
N VAL A 269 13.44 7.78 6.45
CA VAL A 269 14.35 8.93 6.56
C VAL A 269 14.85 9.40 5.21
N LEU A 270 15.41 8.49 4.40
CA LEU A 270 16.16 8.85 3.19
C LEU A 270 15.26 8.92 1.96
N HIS A 271 14.58 7.82 1.62
CA HIS A 271 13.89 7.69 0.33
C HIS A 271 12.80 8.75 0.11
N PRO A 272 11.93 9.07 1.09
CA PRO A 272 10.92 10.11 0.90
C PRO A 272 11.48 11.47 0.45
N VAL A 273 12.74 11.78 0.80
CA VAL A 273 13.37 13.08 0.55
C VAL A 273 14.37 13.03 -0.60
N LEU A 274 15.17 11.96 -0.68
CA LEU A 274 16.28 11.82 -1.61
C LEU A 274 15.91 11.08 -2.90
N GLY A 275 14.78 10.35 -2.90
CA GLY A 275 14.40 9.44 -3.98
C GLY A 275 15.43 8.33 -4.24
N ASP A 276 15.29 7.66 -5.39
CA ASP A 276 16.06 6.46 -5.72
C ASP A 276 17.58 6.76 -5.79
N GLY A 277 17.98 7.71 -6.63
CA GLY A 277 19.38 8.04 -6.85
C GLY A 277 20.09 8.64 -5.62
N GLY A 278 19.40 9.50 -4.86
CA GLY A 278 19.97 10.08 -3.65
C GLY A 278 20.15 9.06 -2.53
N THR A 279 19.20 8.11 -2.40
CA THR A 279 19.31 7.01 -1.42
C THR A 279 20.44 6.04 -1.79
N MET A 280 20.63 5.73 -3.08
CA MET A 280 21.80 4.93 -3.51
C MET A 280 23.12 5.67 -3.27
N SER A 281 23.17 6.96 -3.62
CA SER A 281 24.35 7.81 -3.41
C SER A 281 24.74 7.85 -1.93
N TYR A 282 23.77 7.86 -1.01
CA TYR A 282 24.00 7.78 0.44
C TYR A 282 24.81 6.54 0.84
N PHE A 283 24.45 5.35 0.36
CA PHE A 283 25.15 4.12 0.75
C PHE A 283 26.60 4.06 0.20
N ARG A 284 26.90 4.80 -0.87
CA ARG A 284 28.26 4.94 -1.42
C ARG A 284 29.15 5.92 -0.64
N ARG A 285 28.62 6.67 0.33
CA ARG A 285 29.41 7.64 1.11
C ARG A 285 30.12 6.99 2.31
N PRO A 286 31.23 7.58 2.79
CA PRO A 286 31.88 7.15 4.03
C PRO A 286 30.91 7.15 5.21
N LEU A 287 31.14 6.27 6.18
CA LEU A 287 30.26 6.09 7.34
C LEU A 287 29.96 7.39 8.10
N ALA A 288 30.97 8.25 8.29
CA ALA A 288 30.80 9.54 8.96
C ALA A 288 29.78 10.46 8.24
N VAL A 289 29.84 10.52 6.90
CA VAL A 289 28.89 11.29 6.08
C VAL A 289 27.49 10.68 6.18
N ARG A 290 27.40 9.34 6.15
CA ARG A 290 26.13 8.63 6.29
C ARG A 290 25.45 8.89 7.63
N ILE A 291 26.21 8.91 8.71
CA ILE A 291 25.70 9.24 10.05
C ILE A 291 25.23 10.69 10.07
N LEU A 292 26.05 11.63 9.59
CA LEU A 292 25.70 13.05 9.57
C LEU A 292 24.40 13.33 8.79
N VAL A 293 24.26 12.75 7.59
CA VAL A 293 23.06 12.90 6.75
C VAL A 293 21.82 12.31 7.43
N ALA A 294 21.91 11.09 7.95
CA ALA A 294 20.79 10.45 8.64
C ALA A 294 20.38 11.23 9.90
N CYS A 295 21.34 11.63 10.73
CA CYS A 295 21.10 12.46 11.91
C CYS A 295 20.47 13.81 11.56
N GLY A 296 20.91 14.45 10.47
CA GLY A 296 20.34 15.71 9.98
C GLY A 296 18.86 15.56 9.61
N PHE A 297 18.51 14.54 8.82
CA PHE A 297 17.11 14.29 8.46
C PHE A 297 16.24 13.87 9.65
N ILE A 298 16.76 13.02 10.54
CA ILE A 298 16.07 12.65 11.79
C ILE A 298 15.84 13.89 12.65
N ALA A 299 16.80 14.82 12.73
CA ALA A 299 16.63 16.06 13.47
C ALA A 299 15.51 16.94 12.87
N VAL A 300 15.46 17.07 11.54
CA VAL A 300 14.36 17.80 10.87
C VAL A 300 13.00 17.16 11.16
N LEU A 301 12.89 15.84 11.03
CA LEU A 301 11.68 15.09 11.40
C LEU A 301 11.29 15.34 12.86
N ALA A 302 12.22 15.18 13.79
CA ALA A 302 11.97 15.38 15.21
C ALA A 302 11.50 16.82 15.51
N LEU A 303 12.13 17.82 14.91
CA LEU A 303 11.75 19.23 15.07
C LEU A 303 10.37 19.54 14.47
N GLY A 304 10.03 18.96 13.32
CA GLY A 304 8.70 19.11 12.71
C GLY A 304 7.62 18.42 13.51
N LEU A 305 7.84 17.16 13.89
CA LEU A 305 6.92 16.37 14.69
C LEU A 305 6.72 16.95 16.09
N ARG A 306 7.74 17.60 16.68
CA ARG A 306 7.56 18.34 17.96
C ARG A 306 6.44 19.40 17.91
N ARG A 307 6.16 19.95 16.72
CA ARG A 307 5.07 20.92 16.48
C ARG A 307 3.71 20.27 16.22
N VAL A 308 3.65 18.95 16.01
CA VAL A 308 2.38 18.20 15.98
C VAL A 308 1.92 18.04 17.44
N PRO A 309 0.62 18.26 17.74
CA PRO A 309 0.11 18.10 19.11
C PRO A 309 0.46 16.73 19.67
N ALA A 310 0.87 16.68 20.94
CA ALA A 310 1.52 15.51 21.54
C ALA A 310 0.69 14.22 21.41
N ARG A 311 -0.63 14.33 21.57
CA ARG A 311 -1.54 13.21 21.53
C ARG A 311 -1.69 12.58 20.12
N PRO A 312 -2.12 13.32 19.07
CA PRO A 312 -2.16 12.77 17.72
C PRO A 312 -0.77 12.44 17.17
N ARG A 313 0.30 13.08 17.67
CA ARG A 313 1.68 12.68 17.40
C ARG A 313 1.99 11.28 17.92
N GLY A 314 1.58 10.95 19.14
CA GLY A 314 1.75 9.59 19.70
C GLY A 314 1.05 8.55 18.84
N LEU A 315 -0.16 8.86 18.36
CA LEU A 315 -0.90 8.00 17.44
C LEU A 315 -0.17 7.80 16.10
N LEU A 316 0.34 8.88 15.51
CA LEU A 316 1.11 8.84 14.26
C LEU A 316 2.35 7.95 14.40
N LEU A 317 3.12 8.15 15.48
CA LEU A 317 4.33 7.36 15.73
C LEU A 317 4.01 5.89 16.01
N ALA A 318 2.94 5.60 16.76
CA ALA A 318 2.49 4.23 17.00
C ALA A 318 2.07 3.55 15.69
N ALA A 319 1.32 4.24 14.82
CA ALA A 319 0.95 3.71 13.50
C ALA A 319 2.17 3.44 12.62
N CYS A 320 3.15 4.36 12.57
CA CYS A 320 4.40 4.14 11.83
C CYS A 320 5.18 2.93 12.37
N ALA A 321 5.30 2.81 13.69
CA ALA A 321 5.96 1.67 14.33
C ALA A 321 5.26 0.35 13.96
N CYS A 322 3.94 0.28 14.10
CA CYS A 322 3.13 -0.88 13.72
C CYS A 322 3.25 -1.23 12.23
N VAL A 323 3.24 -0.24 11.34
CA VAL A 323 3.44 -0.46 9.90
C VAL A 323 4.83 -1.01 9.61
N PHE A 324 5.85 -0.55 10.33
CA PHE A 324 7.22 -1.05 10.17
C PHE A 324 7.35 -2.53 10.56
N LEU A 325 6.52 -3.03 11.48
CA LEU A 325 6.49 -4.45 11.86
C LEU A 325 6.05 -5.38 10.71
N LEU A 326 5.54 -4.85 9.60
CA LEU A 326 5.25 -5.64 8.40
C LEU A 326 6.51 -6.30 7.83
N ILE A 327 7.66 -5.65 7.96
CA ILE A 327 8.95 -6.17 7.49
C ILE A 327 9.34 -7.46 8.23
N PRO A 328 9.50 -7.47 9.57
CA PRO A 328 9.79 -8.70 10.29
C PRO A 328 8.64 -9.72 10.23
N LEU A 329 7.38 -9.29 10.08
CA LEU A 329 6.28 -10.24 9.83
C LEU A 329 6.47 -10.98 8.50
N THR A 330 6.87 -10.27 7.44
CA THR A 330 7.18 -10.87 6.13
C THR A 330 8.31 -11.89 6.25
N TRP A 331 9.37 -11.51 6.97
CA TRP A 331 10.48 -12.41 7.29
C TRP A 331 10.03 -13.66 8.03
N TYR A 332 9.04 -13.54 8.91
CA TYR A 332 8.51 -14.65 9.68
C TYR A 332 7.63 -15.61 8.86
N VAL A 333 6.77 -15.08 7.97
CA VAL A 333 5.78 -15.90 7.23
C VAL A 333 6.31 -16.43 5.89
N ARG A 334 7.43 -15.92 5.40
CA ARG A 334 7.98 -16.28 4.09
C ARG A 334 9.46 -16.62 4.18
N SER A 335 9.80 -17.90 4.00
CA SER A 335 11.20 -18.35 3.91
C SER A 335 11.95 -17.61 2.80
N GLY A 336 13.25 -17.36 3.02
CA GLY A 336 14.13 -16.60 2.12
C GLY A 336 13.85 -15.11 2.02
N SER A 337 12.75 -14.59 2.56
CA SER A 337 12.39 -13.18 2.38
C SER A 337 13.29 -12.20 3.13
N ALA A 338 13.97 -12.64 4.20
CA ALA A 338 14.91 -11.79 4.93
C ALA A 338 16.19 -11.49 4.13
N ASP A 339 16.61 -12.40 3.24
CA ASP A 339 17.72 -12.22 2.30
C ASP A 339 17.31 -11.46 1.03
N TYR A 340 16.02 -11.10 0.89
CA TYR A 340 15.52 -10.46 -0.31
C TYR A 340 16.16 -9.07 -0.50
N PRO A 341 16.64 -8.71 -1.71
CA PRO A 341 17.44 -7.50 -1.94
C PRO A 341 16.79 -6.17 -1.54
N THR A 342 15.45 -6.12 -1.40
CA THR A 342 14.72 -4.94 -0.95
C THR A 342 14.94 -4.59 0.52
N PHE A 343 15.48 -5.53 1.31
CA PHE A 343 15.75 -5.36 2.73
C PHE A 343 17.23 -5.08 2.98
N GLY A 344 17.51 -4.23 3.96
CA GLY A 344 18.88 -3.87 4.31
C GLY A 344 19.42 -2.72 3.47
N ARG A 345 20.67 -2.84 3.01
CA ARG A 345 21.37 -1.75 2.32
C ARG A 345 20.84 -1.60 0.90
N PHE A 346 20.55 -0.36 0.51
CA PHE A 346 19.96 -0.05 -0.78
C PHE A 346 21.04 0.10 -1.86
N TRP A 347 21.42 -1.01 -2.49
CA TRP A 347 22.49 -1.08 -3.49
C TRP A 347 22.01 -1.34 -4.91
N ASP A 348 20.95 -2.12 -5.03
CA ASP A 348 20.41 -2.55 -6.32
C ASP A 348 19.24 -1.63 -6.70
N PRO A 349 19.32 -0.88 -7.81
CA PRO A 349 18.22 -0.05 -8.26
C PRO A 349 17.01 -0.88 -8.75
N GLY A 350 17.20 -2.13 -9.18
CA GLY A 350 16.12 -2.98 -9.69
C GLY A 350 15.06 -3.27 -8.63
N VAL A 351 15.45 -3.27 -7.36
CA VAL A 351 14.55 -3.53 -6.24
C VAL A 351 13.48 -2.45 -6.09
N VAL A 352 13.67 -1.25 -6.66
CA VAL A 352 12.71 -0.12 -6.62
C VAL A 352 11.33 -0.52 -7.14
N GLU A 353 11.26 -1.45 -8.08
CA GLU A 353 10.01 -1.89 -8.69
C GLU A 353 9.29 -2.97 -7.88
N ASP A 354 10.02 -3.67 -7.00
CA ASP A 354 9.49 -4.74 -6.16
C ASP A 354 8.48 -4.24 -5.13
N ARG A 355 7.41 -5.01 -4.93
CA ARG A 355 6.34 -4.71 -3.96
C ARG A 355 6.83 -4.44 -2.54
N TYR A 356 7.91 -5.10 -2.10
CA TYR A 356 8.45 -4.91 -0.74
C TYR A 356 9.06 -3.52 -0.54
N MET A 357 9.41 -2.80 -1.61
CA MET A 357 9.81 -1.41 -1.48
C MET A 357 8.69 -0.49 -1.00
N LEU A 358 7.44 -0.86 -1.30
CA LEU A 358 6.28 -0.11 -0.88
C LEU A 358 6.07 -0.22 0.64
N PHE A 359 6.58 -1.29 1.28
CA PHE A 359 6.35 -1.54 2.71
C PHE A 359 6.95 -0.42 3.57
N ALA A 360 6.12 0.12 4.46
CA ALA A 360 6.41 1.29 5.31
C ALA A 360 6.68 2.63 4.61
N LEU A 361 6.82 2.66 3.28
CA LEU A 361 7.13 3.89 2.56
C LEU A 361 5.98 4.91 2.54
N PRO A 362 4.69 4.53 2.34
CA PRO A 362 3.57 5.44 2.53
C PRO A 362 3.55 6.07 3.94
N ALA A 363 3.85 5.29 4.99
CA ALA A 363 3.93 5.80 6.35
C ALA A 363 5.09 6.80 6.51
N GLY A 364 6.24 6.53 5.88
CA GLY A 364 7.37 7.47 5.81
C GLY A 364 7.00 8.79 5.15
N VAL A 365 6.33 8.75 4.00
CA VAL A 365 5.83 9.96 3.32
C VAL A 365 4.84 10.71 4.20
N VAL A 366 3.88 10.01 4.81
CA VAL A 366 2.93 10.63 5.76
C VAL A 366 3.65 11.34 6.90
N LEU A 367 4.65 10.69 7.49
CA LEU A 367 5.45 11.23 8.59
C LEU A 367 6.15 12.53 8.19
N TRP A 368 6.80 12.55 7.02
CA TRP A 368 7.47 13.72 6.50
C TRP A 368 6.52 14.85 6.12
N VAL A 369 5.43 14.55 5.41
CA VAL A 369 4.42 15.55 5.03
C VAL A 369 3.82 16.18 6.29
N ALA A 370 3.50 15.38 7.31
CA ALA A 370 3.00 15.88 8.60
C ALA A 370 4.04 16.78 9.30
N ALA A 371 5.31 16.38 9.33
CA ALA A 371 6.38 17.15 9.95
C ALA A 371 6.63 18.49 9.22
N LEU A 372 6.74 18.46 7.89
CA LEU A 372 7.04 19.62 7.05
C LEU A 372 5.88 20.62 7.01
N ALA A 373 4.63 20.14 6.98
CA ALA A 373 3.45 21.00 6.98
C ALA A 373 3.37 21.89 8.23
N ARG A 374 4.01 21.50 9.35
CA ARG A 374 4.11 22.31 10.57
C ARG A 374 5.15 23.40 10.53
N PHE A 375 6.16 23.27 9.67
CA PHE A 375 7.05 24.38 9.37
C PHE A 375 6.35 25.33 8.39
N ARG A 376 6.00 24.81 7.21
CA ARG A 376 5.26 25.50 6.15
C ARG A 376 4.54 24.50 5.25
N PRO A 377 3.27 24.75 4.87
CA PRO A 377 2.57 23.93 3.87
C PRO A 377 3.35 23.80 2.56
N LEU A 378 4.05 24.87 2.12
CA LEU A 378 4.89 24.85 0.92
C LEU A 378 5.99 23.78 0.98
N PHE A 379 6.60 23.51 2.14
CA PHE A 379 7.64 22.47 2.23
C PHE A 379 7.06 21.07 2.09
N ALA A 380 5.87 20.84 2.65
CA ALA A 380 5.16 19.59 2.44
C ALA A 380 4.69 19.42 0.99
N ALA A 381 4.17 20.49 0.37
CA ALA A 381 3.83 20.49 -1.06
C ALA A 381 5.07 20.19 -1.93
N GLY A 382 6.18 20.88 -1.65
CA GLY A 382 7.45 20.69 -2.35
C GLY A 382 7.99 19.28 -2.22
N LEU A 383 7.86 18.65 -1.04
CA LEU A 383 8.19 17.23 -0.86
C LEU A 383 7.32 16.32 -1.74
N CYS A 384 5.99 16.51 -1.73
CA CYS A 384 5.09 15.70 -2.56
C CYS A 384 5.44 15.83 -4.05
N VAL A 385 5.71 17.05 -4.52
CA VAL A 385 6.15 17.30 -5.90
C VAL A 385 7.51 16.65 -6.17
N ALA A 386 8.46 16.74 -5.22
CA ALA A 386 9.76 16.09 -5.35
C ALA A 386 9.64 14.58 -5.48
N VAL A 387 8.76 13.92 -4.71
CA VAL A 387 8.48 12.48 -4.84
C VAL A 387 7.98 12.14 -6.25
N MET A 388 7.12 12.97 -6.84
CA MET A 388 6.62 12.76 -8.21
C MET A 388 7.73 12.96 -9.25
N VAL A 389 8.51 14.04 -9.13
CA VAL A 389 9.59 14.38 -10.07
C VAL A 389 10.72 13.36 -10.02
N LEU A 390 11.13 12.94 -8.82
CA LEU A 390 12.19 11.94 -8.64
C LEU A 390 11.77 10.55 -9.14
N ALA A 391 10.46 10.29 -9.26
CA ALA A 391 9.92 9.07 -9.84
C ALA A 391 9.76 9.12 -11.37
N TYR A 392 10.12 10.24 -12.02
CA TYR A 392 10.01 10.41 -13.48
C TYR A 392 10.64 9.26 -14.30
N PRO A 393 11.83 8.72 -13.96
CA PRO A 393 12.42 7.61 -14.70
C PRO A 393 11.55 6.34 -14.76
N ARG A 394 10.61 6.21 -13.81
CA ARG A 394 9.66 5.09 -13.68
C ARG A 394 8.22 5.57 -13.76
N TRP A 395 7.97 6.63 -14.52
CA TRP A 395 6.64 7.20 -14.74
C TRP A 395 5.68 6.14 -15.29
N ALA A 396 6.04 5.54 -16.42
CA ALA A 396 5.21 4.55 -17.09
C ALA A 396 5.33 3.19 -16.40
N PHE A 397 4.21 2.51 -16.23
CA PHE A 397 4.19 1.10 -15.89
C PHE A 397 4.28 0.29 -17.17
N GLU A 398 5.45 -0.28 -17.40
CA GLU A 398 5.66 -1.21 -18.50
C GLU A 398 4.75 -2.44 -18.38
N SER A 399 4.55 -3.13 -19.51
CA SER A 399 3.90 -4.44 -19.55
C SER A 399 4.64 -5.41 -18.62
N TRP A 400 3.91 -6.27 -17.90
CA TRP A 400 4.54 -7.23 -16.99
C TRP A 400 5.43 -8.27 -17.69
N GLY A 401 5.21 -8.52 -18.97
CA GLY A 401 5.99 -9.50 -19.72
C GLY A 401 5.62 -9.58 -21.19
N PRO A 402 6.07 -10.65 -21.88
CA PRO A 402 5.86 -10.84 -23.30
C PRO A 402 4.41 -11.18 -23.66
N GLU A 403 3.65 -11.77 -22.73
CA GLU A 403 2.23 -12.07 -22.95
C GLU A 403 1.42 -10.77 -22.92
N ARG A 404 0.81 -10.43 -24.06
CA ARG A 404 0.18 -9.12 -24.32
C ARG A 404 -1.20 -9.21 -24.96
N ASP A 405 -1.65 -10.40 -25.34
CA ASP A 405 -2.91 -10.60 -26.05
C ASP A 405 -3.90 -11.43 -25.22
N TRP A 406 -4.64 -10.74 -24.36
CA TRP A 406 -5.70 -11.39 -23.60
C TRP A 406 -6.86 -11.86 -24.49
N ALA A 407 -7.11 -11.27 -25.65
CA ALA A 407 -8.19 -11.71 -26.52
C ALA A 407 -7.94 -13.14 -27.02
N ARG A 408 -6.69 -13.45 -27.41
CA ARG A 408 -6.28 -14.81 -27.79
C ARG A 408 -6.41 -15.78 -26.61
N SER A 409 -5.92 -15.40 -25.44
CA SER A 409 -5.99 -16.20 -24.21
C SER A 409 -7.45 -16.48 -23.81
N ALA A 410 -8.29 -15.45 -23.78
CA ALA A 410 -9.71 -15.52 -23.48
C ALA A 410 -10.47 -16.41 -24.48
N HIS A 411 -10.14 -16.32 -25.77
CA HIS A 411 -10.71 -17.20 -26.80
C HIS A 411 -10.37 -18.67 -26.53
N LEU A 412 -9.11 -18.99 -26.22
CA LEU A 412 -8.69 -20.36 -25.89
C LEU A 412 -9.40 -20.88 -24.63
N ILE A 413 -9.53 -20.04 -23.60
CA ILE A 413 -10.28 -20.37 -22.39
C ILE A 413 -11.74 -20.70 -22.74
N ARG A 414 -12.41 -19.85 -23.54
CA ARG A 414 -13.81 -20.06 -23.94
C ARG A 414 -13.99 -21.36 -24.70
N VAL A 415 -13.22 -21.57 -25.77
CA VAL A 415 -13.33 -22.77 -26.62
C VAL A 415 -13.06 -24.04 -25.82
N THR A 416 -12.07 -24.02 -24.92
CA THR A 416 -11.76 -25.16 -24.05
C THR A 416 -12.93 -25.48 -23.13
N ARG A 417 -13.59 -24.47 -22.55
CA ARG A 417 -14.75 -24.68 -21.67
C ARG A 417 -15.96 -25.24 -22.40
N GLU A 418 -16.17 -24.81 -23.64
CA GLU A 418 -17.29 -25.25 -24.49
C GLU A 418 -17.05 -26.64 -25.10
N THR A 419 -15.81 -27.12 -25.14
CA THR A 419 -15.45 -28.42 -25.72
C THR A 419 -15.41 -29.52 -24.65
N PRO A 420 -16.31 -30.51 -24.66
CA PRO A 420 -16.34 -31.54 -23.63
C PRO A 420 -15.05 -32.37 -23.55
N GLY A 421 -14.47 -32.45 -22.35
CA GLY A 421 -13.22 -33.16 -22.07
C GLY A 421 -11.96 -32.50 -22.65
N ALA A 422 -12.02 -31.26 -23.16
CA ALA A 422 -10.83 -30.52 -23.54
C ALA A 422 -10.09 -29.98 -22.31
N GLU A 423 -8.78 -29.87 -22.40
CA GLU A 423 -7.94 -29.23 -21.40
C GLU A 423 -6.96 -28.29 -22.10
N ALA A 424 -6.71 -27.13 -21.50
CA ALA A 424 -5.74 -26.18 -22.00
C ALA A 424 -5.01 -25.48 -20.84
N SER A 425 -3.77 -25.09 -21.10
CA SER A 425 -2.98 -24.23 -20.24
C SER A 425 -2.66 -22.95 -21.02
N VAL A 426 -2.97 -21.80 -20.43
CA VAL A 426 -2.79 -20.49 -21.06
C VAL A 426 -1.72 -19.72 -20.29
N PRO A 427 -0.57 -19.38 -20.91
CA PRO A 427 0.48 -18.64 -20.21
C PRO A 427 0.00 -17.24 -19.80
N ILE A 428 0.44 -16.80 -18.63
CA ILE A 428 0.21 -15.45 -18.10
C ILE A 428 1.52 -14.91 -17.53
N ASN A 429 1.54 -13.62 -17.16
CA ASN A 429 2.73 -13.01 -16.56
C ASN A 429 2.71 -13.18 -15.03
N PRO A 430 3.87 -13.18 -14.35
CA PRO A 430 5.20 -13.29 -14.91
C PRO A 430 5.45 -14.68 -15.52
N ILE A 431 6.54 -14.83 -16.28
CA ILE A 431 6.90 -16.10 -16.92
C ILE A 431 6.89 -17.26 -15.90
N GLY A 432 6.28 -18.39 -16.29
CA GLY A 432 6.12 -19.57 -15.44
C GLY A 432 4.73 -19.73 -14.83
N TRP A 433 3.87 -18.71 -14.94
CA TRP A 433 2.48 -18.78 -14.54
C TRP A 433 1.56 -19.15 -15.70
N SER A 434 0.49 -19.89 -15.39
CA SER A 434 -0.53 -20.25 -16.39
C SER A 434 -1.91 -20.43 -15.78
N VAL A 435 -2.94 -20.21 -16.60
CA VAL A 435 -4.34 -20.52 -16.29
C VAL A 435 -4.64 -21.92 -16.80
N PHE A 436 -5.04 -22.83 -15.91
CA PHE A 436 -5.47 -24.17 -16.27
C PHE A 436 -6.98 -24.22 -16.41
N VAL A 437 -7.47 -24.68 -17.56
CA VAL A 437 -8.90 -24.70 -17.87
C VAL A 437 -9.29 -26.08 -18.38
N ARG A 438 -10.45 -26.56 -17.91
CA ARG A 438 -11.05 -27.83 -18.32
C ARG A 438 -12.47 -27.59 -18.86
N GLY A 439 -12.78 -28.30 -19.95
CA GLY A 439 -14.12 -28.40 -20.51
C GLY A 439 -15.06 -29.19 -19.61
N ALA A 440 -16.36 -29.11 -19.92
CA ALA A 440 -17.36 -29.93 -19.25
C ALA A 440 -16.97 -31.43 -19.31
N PRO A 441 -17.33 -32.24 -18.29
CA PRO A 441 -17.11 -33.68 -18.36
C PRO A 441 -17.77 -34.23 -19.62
N ARG A 442 -17.11 -35.19 -20.29
CA ARG A 442 -17.78 -35.90 -21.38
C ARG A 442 -19.06 -36.54 -20.84
N PRO A 443 -20.20 -36.44 -21.53
CA PRO A 443 -21.35 -37.24 -21.15
C PRO A 443 -20.89 -38.70 -21.08
N GLY A 444 -21.19 -39.35 -19.95
CA GLY A 444 -20.85 -40.76 -19.76
C GLY A 444 -21.49 -41.63 -20.86
N PRO A 445 -20.92 -42.81 -21.14
CA PRO A 445 -21.46 -43.73 -22.12
C PRO A 445 -22.89 -44.17 -21.80
#